data_AF-A0A919X4Z3-F1
#
_entry.id   AF-A0A919X4Z3-F1
#
_cell.length_a   1.000
_cell.length_b   1.000
_cell.length_c   1.000
_cell.angle_alpha   90.00
_cell.angle_beta   90.00
_cell.angle_gamma   90.00
#
_symmetry.space_group_name_H-M   'P 1'
#
loop_
_entity.id
_entity.type
_entity.pdbx_description
1 polymer ?
#
loop_
_entity_poly.entity_id
_entity_poly.type
_entity_poly.pdbx_seq_one_letter_code
_entity_poly.pdbx_strand_id
1 'polypeptide(L)'
;MPKSDKDILYTEVYGSKVGSPQYYDKNGDPVVISADTPMPVSLSGVESIKGEPGPQGPKGDKGDRGPQGPKGDPGQNAEPQFTEEEVAALKALISGE
;
A
#
# COMPACT_ATOMS: atom_id res chain seq x y z
N MET A 1 -21.53 -26.09 -17.36
CA MET A 1 -20.86 -25.18 -16.41
C MET A 1 -20.40 -25.99 -15.21
N PRO A 2 -19.18 -25.77 -14.70
CA PRO A 2 -18.73 -26.36 -13.44
C PRO A 2 -19.69 -25.94 -12.33
N LYS A 3 -20.21 -26.91 -11.57
CA LYS A 3 -21.20 -26.68 -10.50
C LYS A 3 -20.54 -26.55 -9.12
N SER A 4 -19.24 -26.83 -9.03
CA SER A 4 -18.45 -26.82 -7.80
C SER A 4 -16.99 -26.43 -8.08
N ASP A 5 -16.28 -25.92 -7.06
CA ASP A 5 -14.82 -25.69 -7.13
C ASP A 5 -14.01 -26.95 -7.50
N LYS A 6 -14.58 -28.14 -7.28
CA LYS A 6 -14.00 -29.43 -7.70
C LYS A 6 -14.02 -29.62 -9.22
N ASP A 7 -14.84 -28.85 -9.94
CA ASP A 7 -14.95 -28.87 -11.39
C ASP A 7 -14.02 -27.82 -12.04
N ILE A 8 -13.21 -27.12 -11.25
CA ILE A 8 -12.23 -26.14 -11.70
C ILE A 8 -10.83 -26.69 -11.46
N LEU A 9 -10.09 -26.96 -12.55
CA LEU A 9 -8.68 -27.29 -12.46
C LEU A 9 -7.88 -26.00 -12.31
N TYR A 10 -7.21 -25.83 -11.18
CA TYR A 10 -6.33 -24.69 -10.97
C TYR A 10 -4.91 -25.02 -11.41
N THR A 11 -4.36 -24.19 -12.29
CA THR A 11 -2.95 -24.24 -12.71
C THR A 11 -2.28 -22.90 -12.38
N GLU A 12 -1.02 -22.94 -11.95
CA GLU A 12 -0.23 -21.73 -11.77
C GLU A 12 0.42 -21.34 -13.09
N VAL A 13 0.13 -20.15 -13.58
CA VAL A 13 0.73 -19.58 -14.79
C VAL A 13 1.34 -18.24 -14.39
N TYR A 14 2.67 -18.11 -14.52
CA TYR A 14 3.42 -16.92 -14.09
C TYR A 14 3.14 -16.49 -12.63
N GLY A 15 3.01 -17.47 -11.71
CA GLY A 15 2.74 -17.20 -10.29
C GLY A 15 1.30 -16.76 -9.96
N SER A 16 0.41 -16.75 -10.96
CA SER A 16 -1.03 -16.51 -10.77
C SER A 16 -1.81 -17.81 -10.88
N LYS A 17 -2.73 -18.06 -9.94
CA LYS A 17 -3.59 -19.24 -9.94
C LYS A 17 -4.73 -19.03 -10.96
N VAL A 18 -4.68 -19.75 -12.07
CA VAL A 18 -5.68 -19.70 -13.16
C VAL A 18 -6.58 -20.92 -13.08
N GLY A 19 -7.89 -20.71 -12.98
CA GLY A 19 -8.88 -21.78 -13.00
C GLY A 19 -9.31 -22.11 -14.43
N SER A 20 -9.07 -23.33 -14.89
CA SER A 20 -9.61 -23.86 -16.14
C SER A 20 -10.82 -24.75 -15.84
N PRO A 21 -12.01 -24.44 -16.39
CA PRO A 21 -13.20 -25.27 -16.17
C PRO A 21 -12.99 -26.65 -16.80
N GLN A 22 -13.21 -27.71 -16.02
CA GLN A 22 -13.33 -29.07 -16.52
C GLN A 22 -14.80 -29.39 -16.74
N TYR A 23 -15.12 -30.05 -17.84
CA TYR A 23 -16.48 -30.45 -18.17
C TYR A 23 -16.57 -31.96 -18.09
N TYR A 24 -17.64 -32.48 -17.49
CA TYR A 24 -17.90 -33.91 -17.40
C TYR A 24 -19.21 -34.24 -18.11
N ASP A 25 -19.30 -35.42 -18.69
CA ASP A 25 -20.53 -35.93 -19.28
C ASP A 25 -21.53 -36.39 -18.21
N LYS A 26 -22.69 -36.90 -18.63
CA LYS A 26 -23.72 -37.43 -17.72
C LYS A 26 -23.29 -38.67 -16.92
N ASN A 27 -22.20 -39.31 -17.31
CA ASN A 27 -21.63 -40.49 -16.68
C ASN A 27 -20.45 -40.13 -15.75
N GLY A 28 -20.00 -38.87 -15.76
CA GLY A 28 -18.90 -38.37 -14.93
C GLY A 28 -17.53 -38.43 -15.61
N ASP A 29 -17.48 -38.71 -16.91
CA ASP A 29 -16.23 -38.78 -17.66
C ASP A 29 -15.82 -37.39 -18.17
N PRO A 30 -14.52 -37.01 -18.10
CA PRO A 30 -14.06 -35.70 -18.54
C PRO A 30 -14.21 -35.55 -20.06
N VAL A 31 -14.90 -34.49 -20.48
CA VAL A 31 -15.13 -34.13 -21.88
C VAL A 31 -14.06 -33.14 -22.31
N VAL A 32 -13.25 -33.56 -23.28
CA VAL A 32 -12.29 -32.66 -23.95
C VAL A 32 -13.07 -31.76 -24.90
N ILE A 33 -13.05 -30.45 -24.66
CA ILE A 33 -13.57 -29.47 -25.61
C ILE A 33 -12.47 -29.24 -26.66
N SER A 34 -12.59 -29.92 -27.80
CA SER A 34 -11.73 -29.73 -28.97
C SER A 34 -12.49 -29.02 -30.09
N ALA A 35 -11.77 -28.29 -30.94
CA ALA A 35 -12.36 -27.62 -32.11
C ALA A 35 -12.96 -28.61 -33.13
N ASP A 36 -12.56 -29.88 -33.08
CA ASP A 36 -12.95 -30.92 -34.03
C ASP A 36 -14.27 -31.62 -33.67
N THR A 37 -14.80 -31.41 -32.45
CA THR A 37 -16.06 -32.00 -32.01
C THR A 37 -17.05 -30.91 -31.59
N PRO A 38 -17.68 -30.19 -32.54
CA PRO A 38 -18.56 -29.08 -32.23
C PRO A 38 -19.91 -29.61 -31.73
N MET A 39 -20.10 -29.68 -30.42
CA MET A 39 -21.46 -29.71 -29.86
C MET A 39 -22.08 -28.31 -29.94
N PRO A 40 -23.40 -28.18 -30.18
CA PRO A 40 -24.07 -26.88 -30.16
C PRO A 40 -24.11 -26.34 -28.73
N VAL A 41 -23.11 -25.56 -28.36
CA VAL A 41 -23.14 -24.73 -27.15
C VAL A 41 -23.95 -23.48 -27.45
N SER A 42 -25.20 -23.43 -27.00
CA SER A 42 -25.90 -22.14 -26.85
C SER A 42 -25.22 -21.35 -25.73
N LEU A 43 -24.45 -20.32 -26.09
CA LEU A 43 -23.93 -19.33 -25.14
C LEU A 43 -25.08 -18.38 -24.70
N SER A 44 -26.10 -18.91 -24.03
CA SER A 44 -27.05 -18.09 -23.26
C SER A 44 -26.60 -18.10 -21.80
N GLY A 45 -26.16 -16.94 -21.30
CA GLY A 45 -25.73 -16.80 -19.89
C GLY A 45 -24.23 -16.76 -19.68
N VAL A 46 -23.45 -16.28 -20.67
CA VAL A 46 -22.08 -15.81 -20.41
C VAL A 46 -22.17 -14.51 -19.62
N GLU A 47 -22.62 -14.59 -18.37
CA GLU A 47 -22.02 -13.70 -17.38
C GLU A 47 -20.55 -14.04 -17.47
N SER A 48 -19.80 -13.11 -18.09
CA SER A 48 -18.35 -13.19 -18.13
C SER A 48 -17.93 -13.55 -16.71
N ILE A 49 -17.22 -14.66 -16.53
CA ILE A 49 -16.37 -14.86 -15.36
C ILE A 49 -15.31 -13.77 -15.45
N LYS A 50 -15.73 -12.54 -15.18
CA LYS A 50 -14.88 -11.39 -14.98
C LYS A 50 -14.10 -11.80 -13.77
N GLY A 51 -12.84 -12.19 -13.99
CA GLY A 51 -11.95 -12.51 -12.89
C GLY A 51 -12.09 -11.42 -11.84
N GLU A 52 -12.19 -11.82 -10.58
CA GLU A 52 -12.24 -10.84 -9.51
C GLU A 52 -11.10 -9.84 -9.70
N PRO A 53 -11.32 -8.54 -9.41
CA PRO A 53 -10.24 -7.59 -9.39
C PRO A 53 -9.08 -8.16 -8.58
N GLY A 54 -7.87 -8.09 -9.13
CA GLY A 54 -6.68 -8.55 -8.40
C GLY A 54 -6.58 -7.88 -7.02
N PRO A 55 -5.86 -8.50 -6.07
CA PRO A 55 -5.69 -7.91 -4.74
C PRO A 55 -5.10 -6.51 -4.85
N GLN A 56 -5.47 -5.63 -3.91
CA GLN A 56 -4.83 -4.33 -3.80
C GLN A 56 -3.32 -4.52 -3.63
N GLY A 57 -2.52 -3.78 -4.38
CA GLY A 57 -1.06 -3.79 -4.22
C GLY A 57 -0.64 -3.41 -2.79
N PRO A 58 0.58 -3.78 -2.35
CA PRO A 58 1.06 -3.42 -1.02
C PRO A 58 1.03 -1.90 -0.82
N LYS A 59 0.82 -1.48 0.43
CA LYS A 59 0.98 -0.07 0.80
C LYS A 59 2.41 0.36 0.49
N GLY A 60 2.58 1.49 -0.20
CA GLY A 60 3.90 2.06 -0.46
C GLY A 60 4.63 2.39 0.84
N ASP A 61 5.96 2.44 0.77
CA ASP A 61 6.80 2.76 1.92
C ASP A 61 6.49 4.15 2.48
N LYS A 62 6.73 4.32 3.78
CA LYS A 62 6.65 5.63 4.41
C LYS A 62 7.69 6.54 3.79
N GLY A 63 7.29 7.73 3.36
CA GLY A 63 8.23 8.73 2.85
C GLY A 63 9.27 9.15 3.88
N ASP A 64 10.42 9.59 3.40
CA ASP A 64 11.53 10.04 4.24
C ASP A 64 11.15 11.23 5.13
N ARG A 65 11.88 11.42 6.23
CA ARG A 65 11.76 12.63 7.04
C ARG A 65 12.13 13.84 6.19
N GLY A 66 11.32 14.90 6.26
CA GLY A 66 11.63 16.17 5.63
C GLY A 66 12.96 16.77 6.12
N PRO A 67 13.56 17.69 5.35
CA PRO A 67 14.81 18.34 5.72
C PRO A 67 14.67 19.12 7.05
N GLN A 68 15.79 19.38 7.71
CA GLN A 68 15.82 20.32 8.83
C GLN A 68 15.35 21.70 8.37
N GLY A 69 14.58 22.40 9.20
CA GLY A 69 14.23 23.80 8.95
C GLY A 69 15.45 24.71 8.93
N PRO A 70 15.33 25.93 8.38
CA PRO A 70 16.43 26.90 8.39
C PRO A 70 16.82 27.24 9.83
N LYS A 71 18.09 27.65 10.00
CA LYS A 71 18.55 28.24 11.27
C LYS A 71 17.71 29.49 11.58
N GLY A 72 17.36 29.69 12.85
CA GLY A 72 16.71 30.93 13.29
C GLY A 72 17.65 32.13 13.18
N ASP A 73 17.06 33.33 13.16
CA ASP A 73 17.81 34.58 13.11
C ASP A 73 18.70 34.76 14.37
N PRO A 74 19.85 35.46 14.25
CA PRO A 74 20.60 35.90 15.41
C PRO A 74 19.73 36.72 16.37
N GLY A 75 19.99 36.60 17.68
CA GLY A 75 19.36 37.48 18.66
C GLY A 75 19.69 38.93 18.37
N GLN A 76 18.70 39.82 18.51
CA GLN A 76 18.92 41.26 18.40
C GLN A 76 19.86 41.74 19.51
N ASN A 77 20.71 42.72 19.19
CA ASN A 77 21.67 43.32 20.12
C ASN A 77 20.98 43.63 21.46
N ALA A 78 21.48 43.02 22.54
CA ALA A 78 21.08 43.42 23.87
C ALA A 78 21.81 44.73 24.20
N GLU A 79 21.08 45.84 24.24
CA GLU A 79 21.60 47.05 24.87
C GLU A 79 21.62 46.82 26.39
N PRO A 80 22.76 47.08 27.06
CA PRO A 80 22.81 46.97 28.51
C PRO A 80 21.82 47.96 29.12
N GLN A 81 20.82 47.44 29.83
CA GLN A 81 19.82 48.25 30.53
C GLN A 81 20.33 48.91 31.81
N PHE A 82 21.51 48.49 32.27
CA PHE A 82 22.15 49.01 33.47
C PHE A 82 23.53 49.53 33.13
N THR A 83 23.86 50.67 33.71
CA THR A 83 25.20 51.27 33.61
C THR A 83 26.20 50.46 34.43
N GLU A 84 27.48 50.51 34.05
CA GLU A 84 28.55 49.81 34.76
C GLU A 84 28.70 50.31 36.21
N GLU A 85 28.30 51.56 36.47
CA GLU A 85 28.25 52.17 37.79
C GLU A 85 27.13 51.59 38.66
N GLU A 86 25.92 51.39 38.12
CA GLU A 86 24.83 50.72 38.85
C GLU A 86 25.18 49.27 39.18
N VAL A 87 25.86 48.57 38.26
CA VAL A 87 26.35 47.20 38.51
C VAL A 87 27.44 47.20 39.58
N ALA A 88 28.34 48.18 39.58
CA ALA A 88 29.37 48.32 40.61
C ALA A 88 28.78 48.64 41.99
N ALA A 89 27.79 49.54 42.05
CA ALA A 89 27.09 49.90 43.27
C ALA A 89 26.34 48.69 43.88
N LEU A 90 25.67 47.89 43.05
CA LEU A 90 25.02 46.66 43.49
C LEU A 90 26.02 45.63 44.03
N LYS A 91 27.19 45.49 43.37
CA LYS A 91 28.25 44.59 43.85
C LYS A 91 28.82 45.04 45.19
N ALA A 92 29.05 46.34 45.38
CA ALA A 92 29.55 46.89 46.63
C ALA A 92 28.58 46.65 47.80
N LEU A 93 27.27 46.82 47.55
CA LEU A 93 26.23 46.56 48.55
C LEU A 93 26.17 45.08 48.97
N ILE A 94 26.39 44.17 48.02
CA ILE A 94 26.37 42.72 48.27
C ILE A 94 27.69 42.25 48.90
N SER A 95 28.82 42.92 48.61
CA SER A 95 30.12 42.59 49.20
C SER A 95 30.30 43.12 50.62
N GLY A 96 29.42 44.00 51.10
CA GLY A 96 29.36 44.41 52.51
C GLY A 96 30.64 45.07 53.02
N GLU A 97 31.16 46.06 52.27
CA GLU A 97 32.15 47.00 52.82
C GLU A 97 31.46 48.12 53.63
#